data_AF-A0A649Z570-F1
#
_entry.id   AF-A0A649Z570-F1
#
_cell.length_a   1.000
_cell.length_b   1.000
_cell.length_c   1.000
_cell.angle_alpha   90.00
_cell.angle_beta   90.00
_cell.angle_gamma   90.00
#
_symmetry.space_group_name_H-M   'P 1'
#
loop_
_entity.id
_entity.type
_entity.pdbx_description
1 polymer ?
#
loop_
_entity_poly.entity_id
_entity_poly.type
_entity_poly.pdbx_seq_one_letter_code
_entity_poly.pdbx_strand_id
1 'polypeptide(L)'
;MSVEKLREKAAIGFETGNWKPLMLEVEAMIISGYATGIAISIAISFISSIASFLAIGALPTTLAIIATIMLISYLASLIDDKVVDKINNLLIPEAH
;
A
#
# COMPACT_ATOMS: atom_id res chain seq x y z
N MET A 1 2.78 -14.37 12.45
CA MET A 1 2.64 -13.26 11.49
C MET A 1 1.78 -12.20 12.15
N SER A 2 2.37 -11.15 12.69
CA SER A 2 1.61 -10.12 13.39
C SER A 2 1.27 -9.02 12.40
N VAL A 3 -0.02 -8.67 12.32
CA VAL A 3 -0.49 -7.41 11.71
C VAL A 3 0.37 -6.22 12.19
N GLU A 4 0.92 -6.31 13.39
CA GLU A 4 1.91 -5.38 13.95
C GLU A 4 3.13 -5.13 13.05
N LYS A 5 3.68 -6.16 12.40
CA LYS A 5 4.83 -5.98 11.48
C LYS A 5 4.43 -5.23 10.21
N LEU A 6 3.23 -5.49 9.69
CA LEU A 6 2.70 -4.73 8.55
C LEU A 6 2.47 -3.26 8.95
N ARG A 7 1.98 -3.02 10.17
CA ARG A 7 1.81 -1.69 10.74
C ARG A 7 3.12 -0.94 10.92
N GLU A 8 4.11 -1.55 11.55
CA GLU A 8 5.44 -0.96 11.77
C GLU A 8 6.09 -0.58 10.44
N LYS A 9 6.06 -1.49 9.46
CA LYS A 9 6.65 -1.27 8.14
C LYS A 9 5.88 -0.25 7.30
N ALA A 10 4.56 -0.17 7.46
CA ALA A 10 3.77 0.90 6.86
C ALA A 10 4.08 2.26 7.48
N ALA A 11 4.30 2.33 8.80
CA ALA A 11 4.74 3.56 9.47
C ALA A 11 6.09 4.04 8.93
N ILE A 12 7.06 3.14 8.74
CA ILE A 12 8.33 3.46 8.06
C ILE A 12 8.08 4.04 6.65
N GLY A 13 7.14 3.46 5.89
CA GLY A 13 6.75 3.96 4.58
C GLY A 13 6.19 5.39 4.61
N PHE A 14 5.34 5.70 5.59
CA PHE A 14 4.79 7.05 5.77
C PHE A 14 5.81 8.07 6.29
N GLU A 15 6.70 7.67 7.19
CA GLU A 15 7.70 8.56 7.81
C GLU A 15 8.89 8.85 6.89
N THR A 16 9.35 7.83 6.16
CA THR A 16 10.62 7.87 5.40
C THR A 16 10.42 7.84 3.89
N GLY A 17 9.20 7.56 3.41
CA GLY A 17 8.92 7.28 2.01
C GLY A 17 9.40 5.90 1.53
N ASN A 18 10.05 5.10 2.39
CA ASN A 18 10.59 3.79 2.02
C ASN A 18 9.56 2.66 2.25
N TRP A 19 8.93 2.22 1.17
CA TRP A 19 7.93 1.14 1.18
C TRP A 19 8.52 -0.27 0.98
N LYS A 20 9.82 -0.37 0.66
CA LYS A 20 10.50 -1.66 0.44
C LYS A 20 10.38 -2.62 1.64
N PRO A 21 10.48 -2.17 2.91
CA PRO A 21 10.31 -3.06 4.07
C PRO A 21 8.94 -3.73 4.10
N LEU A 22 7.87 -3.01 3.73
CA LEU A 22 6.51 -3.51 3.69
C LEU A 22 6.35 -4.58 2.61
N MET A 23 6.88 -4.32 1.41
CA MET A 23 6.89 -5.29 0.30
C MET A 23 7.60 -6.59 0.68
N LEU A 24 8.78 -6.47 1.29
CA LEU A 24 9.56 -7.63 1.75
C LEU A 24 8.82 -8.46 2.81
N GLU A 25 7.94 -7.85 3.62
CA GLU A 25 7.11 -8.63 4.55
C GLU A 25 6.08 -9.47 3.79
N VAL A 26 5.48 -8.91 2.75
CA VAL A 26 4.52 -9.63 1.90
C VAL A 26 5.21 -10.79 1.16
N GLU A 27 6.38 -10.54 0.60
CA GLU A 27 7.20 -11.59 -0.03
C GLU A 27 7.63 -12.67 0.98
N ALA A 28 8.00 -12.27 2.20
CA ALA A 28 8.32 -13.22 3.27
C ALA A 28 7.11 -14.07 3.69
N MET A 29 5.88 -13.54 3.65
CA MET A 29 4.66 -14.33 3.85
C MET A 29 4.55 -15.43 2.79
N ILE A 30 4.78 -15.09 1.53
CA ILE A 30 4.72 -16.04 0.42
C ILE A 30 5.79 -17.13 0.60
N ILE A 31 7.03 -16.75 0.92
CA ILE A 31 8.14 -17.70 1.13
C ILE A 31 7.92 -18.59 2.37
N SER A 32 7.26 -18.06 3.41
CA SER A 32 6.96 -18.82 4.64
C SER A 32 5.79 -19.81 4.51
N GLY A 33 5.23 -19.98 3.30
CA GLY A 33 4.27 -21.03 2.99
C GLY A 33 2.82 -20.54 2.90
N TYR A 34 2.56 -19.23 2.98
CA TYR A 34 1.24 -18.71 2.64
C TYR A 34 1.03 -18.80 1.13
N ALA A 35 -0.16 -19.26 0.70
CA ALA A 35 -0.54 -19.15 -0.70
C ALA A 35 -0.49 -17.67 -1.12
N THR A 36 0.04 -17.40 -2.31
CA THR A 36 0.22 -16.03 -2.83
C THR A 36 -1.05 -15.19 -2.71
N GLY A 37 -2.21 -15.75 -3.05
CA GLY A 37 -3.50 -15.08 -2.92
C GLY A 37 -3.85 -14.71 -1.49
N ILE A 38 -3.47 -15.52 -0.49
CA ILE A 38 -3.72 -15.24 0.93
C ILE A 38 -2.80 -14.12 1.42
N ALA A 39 -1.51 -14.19 1.11
CA ALA A 39 -0.55 -13.14 1.49
C ALA A 39 -0.93 -11.77 0.91
N ILE A 40 -1.31 -11.75 -0.37
CA ILE A 40 -1.79 -10.53 -1.05
C ILE A 40 -3.11 -10.06 -0.43
N SER A 41 -4.06 -10.95 -0.15
CA SER A 41 -5.34 -10.57 0.47
C SER A 41 -5.17 -9.96 1.86
N ILE A 42 -4.20 -10.45 2.65
CA ILE A 42 -3.87 -9.88 3.97
C ILE A 42 -3.27 -8.49 3.80
N ALA A 43 -2.35 -8.30 2.86
CA ALA A 43 -1.79 -6.98 2.54
C ALA A 43 -2.87 -6.00 2.09
N ILE A 44 -3.77 -6.42 1.19
CA ILE A 44 -4.93 -5.64 0.72
C ILE A 44 -5.84 -5.26 1.87
N SER A 45 -6.19 -6.21 2.73
CA SER A 45 -7.11 -5.99 3.85
C SER A 45 -6.52 -5.00 4.86
N PHE A 46 -5.23 -5.14 5.16
CA PHE A 46 -4.50 -4.22 6.02
C PHE A 46 -4.50 -2.79 5.46
N ILE A 47 -4.19 -2.63 4.18
CA ILE A 47 -4.16 -1.33 3.51
C ILE A 47 -5.56 -0.70 3.43
N SER A 48 -6.58 -1.49 3.14
CA SER A 48 -7.97 -1.02 3.08
C SER A 48 -8.47 -0.56 4.45
N SER A 49 -7.98 -1.17 5.54
CA SER A 49 -8.28 -0.72 6.89
C SER A 49 -7.68 0.65 7.20
N ILE A 50 -6.46 0.93 6.72
CA ILE A 50 -5.83 2.25 6.83
C ILE A 50 -6.62 3.28 6.03
N ALA A 51 -6.95 2.98 4.77
CA ALA A 51 -7.73 3.88 3.91
C ALA A 51 -9.10 4.24 4.53
N SER A 52 -9.75 3.25 5.16
CA SER A 52 -11.02 3.46 5.86
C SER A 52 -10.87 4.38 7.08
N PHE A 53 -9.77 4.27 7.84
CA PHE A 53 -9.44 5.20 8.92
C PHE A 53 -9.18 6.62 8.41
N LEU A 54 -8.51 6.76 7.27
CA LEU A 54 -8.23 8.06 6.64
C LEU A 54 -9.51 8.74 6.13
N ALA A 55 -10.49 7.96 5.67
CA ALA A 55 -11.77 8.46 5.16
C ALA A 55 -12.70 9.05 6.25
N ILE A 56 -12.48 8.74 7.54
CA ILE A 56 -13.29 9.25 8.67
C ILE A 56 -12.94 10.74 9.00
N GLY A 57 -12.03 11.36 8.24
CA GLY A 57 -11.78 12.81 8.34
C GLY A 57 -10.81 13.21 9.44
N ALA A 58 -10.04 12.26 9.98
CA ALA A 58 -8.97 12.56 10.95
C ALA A 58 -7.78 13.32 10.34
N LEU A 59 -7.73 13.45 9.00
CA LEU A 59 -6.69 14.17 8.27
C LEU A 59 -7.31 15.21 7.32
N PRO A 60 -6.56 16.28 6.98
CA PRO A 60 -6.90 17.17 5.88
C PRO A 60 -7.16 16.36 4.59
N THR A 61 -8.21 16.71 3.85
CA THR A 61 -8.69 15.96 2.68
C THR A 61 -7.60 15.71 1.64
N THR A 62 -6.68 16.67 1.46
CA THR A 62 -5.53 16.54 0.57
C THR A 62 -4.56 15.44 1.01
N LEU A 63 -4.27 15.32 2.31
CA LEU A 63 -3.41 14.28 2.87
C LEU A 63 -4.07 12.90 2.75
N ALA A 64 -5.38 12.82 2.99
CA ALA A 64 -6.15 11.59 2.86
C ALA A 64 -6.15 11.07 1.40
N ILE A 65 -6.28 11.98 0.42
CA ILE A 65 -6.21 11.63 -1.01
C ILE A 65 -4.83 11.09 -1.37
N ILE A 66 -3.75 11.77 -0.95
CA ILE A 66 -2.36 11.32 -1.23
C ILE A 66 -2.10 9.95 -0.61
N ALA A 67 -2.47 9.75 0.66
CA ALA A 67 -2.28 8.47 1.34
C ALA A 67 -3.09 7.35 0.67
N THR A 68 -4.33 7.63 0.24
CA THR A 68 -5.17 6.66 -0.48
C THR A 68 -4.56 6.28 -1.82
N ILE A 69 -4.05 7.24 -2.57
CA ILE A 69 -3.35 7.02 -3.83
C ILE A 69 -2.13 6.12 -3.63
N MET A 70 -1.27 6.44 -2.65
CA MET A 70 -0.07 5.65 -2.35
C MET A 70 -0.41 4.20 -2.02
N LEU A 71 -1.49 4.01 -1.25
CA LEU A 71 -1.99 2.70 -0.88
C LEU A 71 -2.50 1.92 -2.11
N ILE A 72 -3.31 2.54 -2.98
CA ILE A 72 -3.82 1.90 -4.20
C ILE A 72 -2.67 1.57 -5.17
N SER A 73 -1.70 2.47 -5.34
CA SER A 73 -0.50 2.23 -6.16
C SER A 73 0.32 1.05 -5.64
N TYR A 74 0.45 0.91 -4.32
CA TYR A 74 1.11 -0.26 -3.71
C TYR A 74 0.33 -1.56 -4.01
N LEU A 75 -1.00 -1.53 -3.93
CA LEU A 75 -1.82 -2.71 -4.26
C LEU A 75 -1.73 -3.07 -5.75
N ALA A 76 -1.73 -2.07 -6.63
CA ALA A 76 -1.57 -2.27 -8.06
C ALA A 76 -0.22 -2.92 -8.39
N SER A 77 0.86 -2.47 -7.74
CA SER A 77 2.22 -3.01 -7.88
C SER A 77 2.33 -4.50 -7.53
N LEU A 78 1.51 -4.98 -6.58
CA LEU A 78 1.46 -6.40 -6.21
C LEU A 78 0.73 -7.29 -7.23
N ILE A 79 0.00 -6.70 -8.18
CA ILE A 79 -0.88 -7.41 -9.11
C ILE A 79 -0.40 -7.28 -10.56
N ASP A 80 -0.20 -6.06 -11.04
CA ASP A 80 0.12 -5.77 -12.45
C ASP A 80 0.78 -4.38 -12.56
N ASP A 81 1.94 -4.33 -13.22
CA ASP A 81 2.71 -3.11 -13.47
C ASP A 81 1.94 -2.11 -14.32
N LYS A 82 1.11 -2.58 -15.26
CA LYS A 82 0.29 -1.72 -16.13
C LYS A 82 -0.76 -0.94 -15.37
N VAL A 83 -1.21 -1.42 -14.21
CA VAL A 83 -2.17 -0.69 -13.38
C VAL A 83 -1.45 0.46 -12.67
N VAL A 84 -0.20 0.27 -12.25
CA VAL A 84 0.64 1.33 -11.68
C VAL A 84 0.88 2.43 -12.71
N ASP A 85 1.21 2.07 -13.95
CA ASP A 85 1.41 3.04 -15.02
C ASP A 85 0.16 3.87 -15.29
N LYS A 86 -1.03 3.24 -15.30
CA LYS A 86 -2.31 3.96 -15.44
C LYS A 86 -2.55 4.94 -14.29
N ILE A 87 -2.27 4.54 -13.06
CA ILE A 87 -2.45 5.40 -11.88
C ILE A 87 -1.48 6.59 -11.95
N ASN A 88 -0.21 6.35 -12.29
CA ASN A 88 0.78 7.41 -12.46
C ASN A 88 0.35 8.42 -13.52
N ASN A 89 -0.09 7.95 -14.70
CA ASN A 89 -0.53 8.84 -15.78
C ASN A 89 -1.80 9.64 -15.44
N LEU A 90 -2.66 9.13 -14.56
CA LEU A 90 -3.87 9.82 -14.11
C LEU A 90 -3.57 10.91 -13.06
N LEU A 91 -2.53 10.72 -12.25
CA LEU A 91 -2.30 11.52 -11.04
C LEU A 91 -1.11 12.45 -11.15
N ILE A 92 -0.09 12.04 -11.89
CA ILE A 92 1.07 12.83 -12.25
C ILE A 92 1.03 12.93 -13.78
N PRO A 93 0.12 13.75 -14.34
CA PRO A 93 0.13 14.00 -15.77
C PRO A 93 1.53 14.54 -16.13
N GLU A 94 2.13 13.97 -17.17
CA GLU A 94 3.46 14.38 -17.63
C GLU A 94 3.49 15.91 -17.75
N ALA A 95 4.37 16.55 -16.98
CA ALA A 95 4.59 17.98 -17.12
C ALA A 95 5.18 18.20 -18.52
N HIS A 96 4.37 18.79 -19.40
CA HIS A 96 4.78 19.22 -20.73
C HIS A 96 5.87 20.30 -20.65
#